data_AF-A0A0V1JTP6-F1
#
_entry.id   AF-A0A0V1JTP6-F1
#
_cell.length_a   1.000
_cell.length_b   1.000
_cell.length_c   1.000
_cell.angle_alpha   90.00
_cell.angle_beta   90.00
_cell.angle_gamma   90.00
#
_symmetry.space_group_name_H-M   'P 1'
#
loop_
_entity.id
_entity.type
_entity.pdbx_description
1 polymer ?
#
loop_
_entity_poly.entity_id
_entity_poly.type
_entity_poly.pdbx_seq_one_letter_code
_entity_poly.pdbx_strand_id
1 'polypeptide(L)'
;MGDDFARNSRDHGDYPSTREGYLGPATFSSALTELRLCEWYWSDLSKSAAEKILRYKRIGSYLIRDSENDSHIFSLSYRGENSVYHIRIEYQHGTFSFGVPNPAYVGIGRLCAPSLVSLIDMAKEEIQRGVYNVFLYPKAGHYHTEFVSFAYPVTRSNAVPSLQTLCKWKLRNSVSAEIIRQWPLPSFIQDYILSDSNEI
;
A
#
# COMPACT_ATOMS: atom_id res chain seq x y z
N MET A 1 -46.77 22.31 41.24
CA MET A 1 -47.34 22.95 40.03
C MET A 1 -46.18 23.17 39.08
N GLY A 2 -45.94 22.37 38.05
CA GLY A 2 -46.94 21.91 37.07
C GLY A 2 -47.27 23.09 36.17
N ASP A 3 -46.82 23.10 34.91
CA ASP A 3 -47.58 22.44 33.86
C ASP A 3 -46.77 22.24 32.57
N ASP A 4 -47.02 21.07 32.00
CA ASP A 4 -46.63 20.53 30.70
C ASP A 4 -47.08 21.41 29.52
N PHE A 5 -46.44 21.22 28.35
CA PHE A 5 -47.14 20.68 27.19
C PHE A 5 -46.17 20.09 26.17
N ALA A 6 -46.58 18.96 25.62
CA ALA A 6 -45.78 17.98 24.93
C ALA A 6 -45.79 18.13 23.39
N ARG A 7 -44.91 17.34 22.75
CA ARG A 7 -45.01 16.73 21.40
C ARG A 7 -44.86 17.67 20.20
N ASN A 8 -43.90 17.36 19.32
CA ASN A 8 -44.19 16.38 18.26
C ASN A 8 -42.92 15.78 17.63
N SER A 9 -43.05 14.48 17.34
CA SER A 9 -42.11 13.63 16.64
C SER A 9 -42.17 13.83 15.11
N ARG A 10 -41.17 13.24 14.44
CA ARG A 10 -41.12 12.81 13.03
C ARG A 10 -40.67 13.89 12.04
N ASP A 11 -39.49 13.70 11.47
CA ASP A 11 -39.50 13.04 10.17
C ASP A 11 -38.27 12.14 9.99
N HIS A 12 -38.57 10.85 9.80
CA HIS A 12 -37.64 9.83 9.40
C HIS A 12 -37.48 9.97 7.88
N GLY A 13 -36.33 10.47 7.43
CA GLY A 13 -35.95 10.36 6.03
C GLY A 13 -35.65 8.90 5.70
N ASP A 14 -36.68 8.20 5.23
CA ASP A 14 -36.66 6.83 4.72
C ASP A 14 -35.53 6.61 3.71
N TYR A 15 -34.56 5.78 4.08
CA TYR A 15 -33.72 5.10 3.09
C TYR A 15 -34.53 3.91 2.54
N PRO A 16 -34.69 3.79 1.21
CA PRO A 16 -35.46 2.72 0.62
C PRO A 16 -34.79 1.38 0.94
N SER A 17 -35.54 0.53 1.66
CA SER A 17 -35.21 -0.88 1.86
C SER A 17 -35.38 -1.64 0.54
N THR A 18 -34.36 -1.60 -0.31
CA THR A 18 -34.27 -2.51 -1.46
C THR A 18 -33.62 -3.81 -1.00
N ARG A 19 -34.43 -4.86 -0.98
CA ARG A 19 -34.02 -6.26 -0.86
C ARG A 19 -33.13 -6.63 -2.05
N GLU A 20 -31.82 -6.79 -1.81
CA GLU A 20 -30.92 -7.75 -2.47
C GLU A 20 -29.47 -7.50 -1.99
N GLY A 21 -28.92 -8.40 -1.17
CA GLY A 21 -27.48 -8.73 -1.16
C GLY A 21 -26.40 -7.70 -0.80
N TYR A 22 -26.69 -6.53 -0.20
CA TYR A 22 -25.64 -5.55 0.12
C TYR A 22 -24.84 -5.92 1.37
N LEU A 23 -23.61 -6.41 1.16
CA LEU A 23 -22.53 -6.41 2.14
C LEU A 23 -22.41 -4.98 2.71
N GLY A 24 -22.43 -4.85 4.04
CA GLY A 24 -22.36 -3.55 4.74
C GLY A 24 -21.13 -2.72 4.36
N PRO A 25 -21.05 -1.45 4.82
CA PRO A 25 -19.92 -0.56 4.49
C PRO A 25 -18.61 -1.30 4.76
N ALA A 26 -17.78 -1.43 3.73
CA ALA A 26 -16.54 -2.20 3.80
C ALA A 26 -15.76 -1.74 5.03
N THR A 27 -15.75 -2.58 6.07
CA THR A 27 -15.03 -2.24 7.29
C THR A 27 -13.55 -2.16 6.95
N PHE A 28 -12.81 -1.30 7.65
CA PHE A 28 -11.36 -1.18 7.46
C PHE A 28 -10.67 -2.55 7.44
N SER A 29 -11.11 -3.48 8.29
CA SER A 29 -10.65 -4.88 8.33
C SER A 29 -10.88 -5.66 7.02
N SER A 30 -12.03 -5.47 6.38
CA SER A 30 -12.33 -6.10 5.08
C SER A 30 -11.40 -5.55 3.99
N ALA A 31 -11.19 -4.23 3.96
CA ALA A 31 -10.27 -3.60 3.01
C ALA A 31 -8.82 -4.05 3.22
N LEU A 32 -8.39 -4.26 4.48
CA LEU A 32 -7.07 -4.84 4.78
C LEU A 32 -6.93 -6.29 4.31
N THR A 33 -8.00 -7.07 4.41
CA THR A 33 -7.98 -8.48 3.98
C THR A 33 -7.82 -8.57 2.47
N GLU A 34 -8.57 -7.75 1.72
CA GLU A 34 -8.42 -7.61 0.26
C GLU A 34 -7.01 -7.13 -0.13
N LEU A 35 -6.47 -6.14 0.60
CA LEU A 35 -5.13 -5.61 0.37
C LEU A 35 -4.04 -6.68 0.51
N ARG A 36 -4.16 -7.59 1.48
CA ARG A 36 -3.18 -8.67 1.70
C ARG A 36 -3.10 -9.68 0.55
N LEU A 37 -4.17 -9.79 -0.25
CA LEU A 37 -4.22 -10.62 -1.44
C LEU A 37 -3.57 -9.93 -2.66
N CYS A 38 -3.41 -8.61 -2.61
CA CYS A 38 -2.79 -7.85 -3.69
C CYS A 38 -1.28 -8.06 -3.69
N GLU A 39 -0.74 -8.61 -4.78
CA GLU A 39 0.70 -8.87 -4.88
C GLU A 39 1.55 -7.60 -4.89
N TRP A 40 0.98 -6.46 -5.29
CA TRP A 40 1.66 -5.16 -5.27
C TRP A 40 1.65 -4.47 -3.90
N TYR A 41 1.06 -5.10 -2.87
CA TYR A 41 1.16 -4.67 -1.49
C TYR A 41 2.30 -5.39 -0.76
N TRP A 42 3.20 -4.60 -0.18
CA TRP A 42 4.48 -5.03 0.38
C TRP A 42 4.55 -4.96 1.91
N SER A 43 3.43 -4.69 2.59
CA SER A 43 3.39 -4.57 4.05
C SER A 43 4.44 -3.57 4.57
N ASP A 44 5.23 -3.94 5.58
CA ASP A 44 6.17 -3.13 6.35
C ASP A 44 7.45 -2.74 5.59
N LEU A 45 7.43 -2.75 4.26
CA LEU A 45 8.55 -2.33 3.43
C LEU A 45 8.96 -0.88 3.75
N SER A 46 10.22 -0.70 4.13
CA SER A 46 10.76 0.64 4.40
C SER A 46 10.79 1.53 3.16
N LYS A 47 10.79 2.85 3.37
CA LYS A 47 10.92 3.82 2.28
C LYS A 47 12.19 3.58 1.47
N SER A 48 13.32 3.37 2.14
CA SER A 48 14.61 3.12 1.48
C SER A 48 14.61 1.82 0.68
N ALA A 49 13.97 0.76 1.18
CA ALA A 49 13.85 -0.50 0.45
C ALA A 49 12.96 -0.33 -0.80
N ALA A 50 11.84 0.41 -0.70
CA ALA A 50 11.01 0.74 -1.84
C ALA A 50 11.77 1.54 -2.91
N GLU A 51 12.59 2.51 -2.51
CA GLU A 51 13.47 3.25 -3.42
C GLU A 51 14.45 2.32 -4.14
N LYS A 52 15.10 1.38 -3.43
CA LYS A 52 16.02 0.40 -4.04
C LYS A 52 15.33 -0.50 -5.06
N ILE A 53 14.14 -1.01 -4.73
CA ILE A 53 13.35 -1.88 -5.62
C ILE A 53 12.93 -1.13 -6.88
N LEU A 54 12.43 0.10 -6.74
CA LEU A 54 11.85 0.87 -7.84
C LEU A 54 12.90 1.57 -8.72
N ARG A 55 14.11 1.83 -8.21
CA ARG A 55 15.18 2.54 -8.93
C ARG A 55 15.51 1.91 -10.29
N TYR A 56 15.50 0.59 -10.36
CA TYR A 56 15.85 -0.17 -11.57
C TYR A 56 14.62 -0.67 -12.34
N LYS A 57 13.41 -0.21 -11.98
CA LYS A 57 12.18 -0.53 -12.71
C LYS A 57 11.87 0.56 -13.72
N ARG A 58 10.99 0.23 -14.66
CA ARG A 58 10.51 1.16 -15.68
C ARG A 58 9.70 2.30 -15.05
N ILE A 59 9.67 3.44 -15.74
CA ILE A 59 8.84 4.59 -15.35
C ILE A 59 7.39 4.13 -15.23
N GLY A 60 6.75 4.57 -14.15
CA GLY A 60 5.39 4.21 -13.78
C GLY A 60 5.24 2.86 -13.06
N SER A 61 6.36 2.24 -12.66
CA SER A 61 6.33 1.15 -11.69
C SER A 61 5.93 1.63 -10.31
N TYR A 62 5.06 0.90 -9.62
CA TYR A 62 4.54 1.29 -8.32
C TYR A 62 4.34 0.10 -7.38
N LEU A 63 4.30 0.39 -6.08
CA LEU A 63 3.94 -0.54 -5.01
C LEU A 63 3.28 0.22 -3.86
N ILE A 64 2.45 -0.47 -3.07
CA ILE A 64 1.91 0.06 -1.81
C ILE A 64 2.61 -0.63 -0.64
N ARG A 65 2.92 0.16 0.38
CA ARG A 65 3.56 -0.28 1.62
C ARG A 65 2.91 0.40 2.81
N ASP A 66 3.17 -0.11 3.99
CA ASP A 66 2.82 0.54 5.24
C ASP A 66 3.63 1.85 5.38
N SER A 67 3.02 2.85 5.98
CA SER A 67 3.67 4.14 6.23
C SER A 67 4.59 4.03 7.44
N GLU A 68 5.81 4.57 7.32
CA GLU A 68 6.75 4.70 8.45
C GLU A 68 6.41 5.87 9.39
N ASN A 69 5.36 6.63 9.06
CA ASN A 69 4.89 7.76 9.84
C ASN A 69 3.64 7.35 10.61
N ASP A 70 3.66 7.49 11.94
CA ASP A 70 2.60 7.11 12.87
C ASP A 70 1.23 7.74 12.57
N SER A 71 1.21 8.85 11.83
CA SER A 71 -0.03 9.55 11.46
C SER A 71 -0.74 9.00 10.22
N HIS A 72 -0.13 8.07 9.48
CA HIS A 72 -0.72 7.52 8.25
C HIS A 72 -0.52 6.01 8.22
N ILE A 73 -1.45 5.30 7.59
CA ILE A 73 -1.44 3.83 7.58
C ILE A 73 -0.66 3.31 6.37
N PHE A 74 -0.82 3.94 5.20
CA PHE A 74 -0.24 3.45 3.95
C PHE A 74 0.53 4.53 3.18
N SER A 75 1.41 4.07 2.29
CA SER A 75 2.13 4.89 1.34
C SER A 75 2.21 4.20 -0.01
N LEU A 76 1.86 4.94 -1.07
CA LEU A 76 2.16 4.57 -2.45
C LEU A 76 3.58 5.02 -2.77
N SER A 77 4.42 4.11 -3.23
CA SER A 77 5.76 4.41 -3.74
C SER A 77 5.80 4.10 -5.23
N TYR A 78 6.35 5.00 -6.04
CA TYR A 78 6.39 4.80 -7.49
C TYR A 78 7.62 5.42 -8.16
N ARG A 79 7.98 4.87 -9.31
CA ARG A 79 9.08 5.29 -10.16
C ARG A 79 8.60 6.38 -11.12
N GLY A 80 9.00 7.62 -10.87
CA GLY A 80 8.89 8.71 -11.85
C GLY A 80 10.10 8.73 -12.79
N GLU A 81 10.20 9.78 -13.58
CA GLU A 81 11.27 9.93 -14.59
C GLU A 81 12.65 10.04 -13.91
N ASN A 82 12.76 10.97 -12.96
CA ASN A 82 14.03 11.30 -12.33
C ASN A 82 14.27 10.54 -11.03
N SER A 83 13.22 10.32 -10.23
CA SER A 83 13.34 9.75 -8.88
C SER A 83 12.28 8.69 -8.59
N VAL A 84 12.39 8.08 -7.40
CA VAL A 84 11.26 7.40 -6.75
C VAL A 84 10.56 8.44 -5.88
N TYR A 85 9.24 8.39 -5.88
CA TYR A 85 8.35 9.30 -5.15
C TYR A 85 7.44 8.52 -4.22
N HIS A 86 6.94 9.21 -3.21
CA HIS A 86 6.07 8.63 -2.19
C HIS A 86 4.87 9.53 -1.94
N ILE A 87 3.69 8.95 -1.97
CA ILE A 87 2.42 9.60 -1.65
C ILE A 87 1.83 8.86 -0.45
N ARG A 88 1.49 9.60 0.60
CA ARG A 88 0.80 9.01 1.75
C ARG A 88 -0.66 8.77 1.41
N ILE A 89 -1.24 7.70 1.94
CA ILE A 89 -2.65 7.39 1.74
C ILE A 89 -3.36 7.49 3.08
N GLU A 90 -4.40 8.31 3.10
CA GLU A 90 -5.23 8.58 4.26
C GLU A 90 -6.45 7.68 4.28
N TYR A 91 -6.96 7.34 5.46
CA TYR A 91 -8.23 6.66 5.64
C TYR A 91 -9.14 7.47 6.57
N GLN A 92 -10.18 8.07 6.00
CA GLN A 92 -11.13 8.93 6.73
C GLN A 92 -12.56 8.63 6.29
N HIS A 93 -13.49 8.62 7.25
CA HIS A 93 -14.93 8.42 7.01
C HIS A 93 -15.26 7.17 6.16
N GLY A 94 -14.49 6.09 6.29
CA GLY A 94 -14.70 4.86 5.51
C GLY A 94 -14.10 4.86 4.11
N THR A 95 -13.27 5.84 3.76
CA THR A 95 -12.68 5.98 2.43
C THR A 95 -11.18 6.26 2.48
N PHE A 96 -10.46 5.75 1.47
CA PHE A 96 -9.06 5.98 1.21
C PHE A 96 -8.86 7.14 0.22
N SER A 97 -7.82 7.95 0.42
CA SER A 97 -7.48 9.07 -0.47
C SER A 97 -5.96 9.34 -0.53
N PHE A 98 -5.49 9.95 -1.61
CA PHE A 98 -4.08 10.31 -1.78
C PHE A 98 -3.77 11.65 -1.09
N GLY A 99 -3.06 11.58 0.05
CA GLY A 99 -2.85 12.73 0.92
C GLY A 99 -4.13 13.19 1.62
N VAL A 100 -4.09 14.39 2.20
CA VAL A 100 -5.27 14.98 2.87
C VAL A 100 -6.29 15.39 1.80
N PRO A 101 -7.56 14.94 1.85
CA PRO A 101 -8.58 15.41 0.92
C PRO A 101 -8.68 16.93 0.94
N ASN A 102 -8.44 17.58 -0.19
CA ASN A 102 -8.62 19.02 -0.33
C ASN A 102 -9.35 19.31 -1.64
N PRO A 103 -10.50 19.99 -1.62
CA PRO A 103 -11.23 20.34 -2.84
C PRO A 103 -10.45 21.28 -3.77
N ALA A 104 -9.41 21.96 -3.27
CA ALA A 104 -8.47 22.72 -4.10
C ALA A 104 -7.44 21.82 -4.82
N TYR A 105 -7.29 20.56 -4.42
CA TYR A 105 -6.44 19.62 -5.13
C TYR A 105 -7.12 19.17 -6.42
N VAL A 106 -6.33 19.23 -7.49
CA VAL A 106 -6.73 18.80 -8.81
C VAL A 106 -6.12 17.41 -9.04
N GLY A 107 -6.86 16.51 -9.68
CA GLY A 107 -6.38 15.17 -10.01
C GLY A 107 -6.56 14.13 -8.93
N ILE A 108 -5.59 13.23 -8.78
CA ILE A 108 -5.71 12.07 -7.89
C ILE A 108 -5.92 12.49 -6.42
N GLY A 109 -5.53 13.70 -6.03
CA GLY A 109 -5.73 14.24 -4.67
C GLY A 109 -7.18 14.48 -4.25
N ARG A 110 -8.15 14.41 -5.19
CA ARG A 110 -9.59 14.48 -4.89
C ARG A 110 -10.27 13.11 -4.84
N LEU A 111 -9.56 12.05 -5.19
CA LEU A 111 -10.12 10.71 -5.27
C LEU A 111 -10.31 10.15 -3.86
N CYS A 112 -11.51 9.64 -3.62
CA CYS A 112 -11.88 8.92 -2.42
C CYS A 112 -12.49 7.58 -2.83
N ALA A 113 -12.08 6.49 -2.19
CA ALA A 113 -12.56 5.15 -2.52
C ALA A 113 -12.76 4.28 -1.28
N PRO A 114 -13.71 3.33 -1.28
CA PRO A 114 -13.91 2.44 -0.13
C PRO A 114 -12.78 1.40 0.05
N SER A 115 -12.01 1.11 -1.01
CA SER A 115 -10.85 0.22 -0.95
C SER A 115 -9.63 0.81 -1.66
N LEU A 116 -8.43 0.40 -1.24
CA LEU A 116 -7.18 0.82 -1.88
C LEU A 116 -7.09 0.35 -3.34
N VAL A 117 -7.64 -0.83 -3.64
CA VAL A 117 -7.73 -1.37 -5.00
C VAL A 117 -8.52 -0.40 -5.88
N SER A 118 -9.73 -0.05 -5.43
CA SER A 118 -10.60 0.91 -6.12
C SER A 118 -9.94 2.29 -6.25
N LEU A 119 -9.22 2.75 -5.23
CA LEU A 119 -8.50 4.02 -5.26
C LEU A 119 -7.43 4.04 -6.36
N ILE A 120 -6.66 2.96 -6.47
CA ILE A 120 -5.58 2.83 -7.46
C ILE A 120 -6.16 2.71 -8.87
N ASP A 121 -7.24 1.96 -9.05
CA ASP A 121 -7.86 1.81 -10.37
C ASP A 121 -8.51 3.11 -10.84
N MET A 122 -9.19 3.84 -9.95
CA MET A 122 -9.64 5.21 -10.24
C MET A 122 -8.45 6.13 -10.58
N ALA A 123 -7.33 6.03 -9.86
CA ALA A 123 -6.15 6.82 -10.17
C ALA A 123 -5.60 6.52 -11.57
N LYS A 124 -5.54 5.24 -11.96
CA LYS A 124 -5.11 4.83 -13.30
C LYS A 124 -6.02 5.37 -14.38
N GLU A 125 -7.34 5.29 -14.20
CA GLU A 125 -8.30 5.85 -15.15
C GLU A 125 -8.12 7.36 -15.31
N GLU A 126 -7.96 8.08 -14.20
CA GLU A 126 -7.80 9.54 -14.21
C GLU A 126 -6.48 9.97 -14.86
N ILE A 127 -5.42 9.19 -14.68
CA ILE A 127 -4.14 9.38 -15.38
C ILE A 127 -4.31 9.10 -16.89
N GLN A 128 -5.01 8.04 -17.27
CA GLN A 128 -5.26 7.67 -18.67
C GLN A 128 -6.15 8.67 -19.42
N ARG A 129 -7.11 9.29 -18.72
CA ARG A 129 -7.95 10.37 -19.27
C ARG A 129 -7.14 11.64 -19.60
N GLY A 130 -5.85 11.69 -19.25
CA GLY A 130 -4.95 12.78 -19.61
C GLY A 130 -5.18 14.05 -18.80
N VAL A 131 -5.95 13.98 -17.70
CA VAL A 131 -6.44 15.18 -17.02
C VAL A 131 -5.47 15.71 -15.96
N TYR A 132 -4.40 14.97 -15.56
CA TYR A 132 -3.57 15.43 -14.42
C TYR A 132 -2.06 15.29 -14.53
N ASN A 133 -1.45 16.47 -14.43
CA ASN A 133 -0.29 16.81 -13.61
C ASN A 133 -0.51 16.35 -12.15
N VAL A 134 0.27 15.39 -11.65
CA VAL A 134 0.19 15.04 -10.22
C VAL A 134 0.96 16.11 -9.43
N PHE A 135 0.26 16.82 -8.54
CA PHE A 135 0.90 17.71 -7.58
C PHE A 135 1.63 16.86 -6.54
N LEU A 136 2.94 16.76 -6.69
CA LEU A 136 3.79 16.06 -5.72
C LEU A 136 4.35 17.08 -4.75
N TYR A 137 4.15 16.81 -3.46
CA TYR A 137 4.55 17.66 -2.35
C TYR A 137 6.02 18.09 -2.43
N PRO A 138 6.33 19.27 -1.87
CA PRO A 138 7.57 19.96 -2.16
C PRO A 138 8.73 19.38 -1.34
N LYS A 139 9.86 19.08 -2.00
CA LYS A 139 11.15 19.38 -1.37
C LYS A 139 11.33 20.90 -1.51
N ALA A 140 11.26 21.63 -0.40
CA ALA A 140 11.58 23.07 -0.31
C ALA A 140 10.63 24.06 -1.02
N GLY A 141 9.31 23.94 -0.82
CA GLY A 141 8.32 24.95 -1.24
C GLY A 141 7.98 25.05 -2.75
N HIS A 142 8.62 24.26 -3.62
CA HIS A 142 8.31 24.24 -5.05
C HIS A 142 7.47 23.00 -5.42
N TYR A 143 6.30 23.23 -6.02
CA TYR A 143 5.51 22.17 -6.64
C TYR A 143 6.23 21.72 -7.91
N HIS A 144 6.78 20.50 -7.89
CA HIS A 144 7.34 19.90 -9.10
C HIS A 144 6.25 19.06 -9.78
N THR A 145 5.93 19.40 -11.01
CA THR A 145 4.99 18.65 -11.84
C THR A 145 5.77 17.59 -12.61
N GLU A 146 5.58 16.32 -12.25
CA GLU A 146 6.03 15.21 -13.09
C GLU A 146 4.83 14.40 -13.58
N PHE A 147 4.95 13.88 -14.80
CA PHE A 147 4.01 12.92 -15.34
C PHE A 147 4.15 11.61 -14.58
N VAL A 148 3.12 11.26 -13.82
CA VAL A 148 3.07 10.02 -13.07
C VAL A 148 2.20 9.03 -13.81
N SER A 149 2.72 7.84 -14.04
CA SER A 149 1.95 6.68 -14.51
C SER A 149 1.90 5.63 -13.42
N PHE A 150 0.74 5.02 -13.16
CA PHE A 150 0.62 3.83 -12.31
C PHE A 150 0.35 2.60 -13.17
N ALA A 151 1.16 2.43 -14.23
CA ALA A 151 0.94 1.37 -15.20
C ALA A 151 1.42 0.00 -14.72
N TYR A 152 2.42 -0.07 -13.85
CA TYR A 152 3.19 -1.29 -13.66
C TYR A 152 3.30 -1.69 -12.19
N PRO A 153 2.37 -2.52 -11.67
CA PRO A 153 2.47 -3.03 -10.30
C PRO A 153 3.75 -3.84 -10.13
N VAL A 154 4.50 -3.55 -9.07
CA VAL A 154 5.69 -4.31 -8.69
C VAL A 154 5.25 -5.32 -7.64
N THR A 155 5.28 -6.60 -8.00
CA THR A 155 4.77 -7.69 -7.15
C THR A 155 5.81 -8.15 -6.13
N ARG A 156 5.35 -8.46 -4.91
CA ARG A 156 6.16 -9.03 -3.83
C ARG A 156 6.76 -10.38 -4.21
N SER A 157 6.06 -11.16 -5.05
CA SER A 157 6.48 -12.49 -5.52
C SER A 157 7.82 -12.47 -6.23
N ASN A 158 8.18 -11.36 -6.88
CA ASN A 158 9.48 -11.18 -7.52
C ASN A 158 10.62 -10.75 -6.56
N ALA A 159 10.33 -10.57 -5.28
CA ALA A 159 11.32 -10.23 -4.26
C ALA A 159 11.22 -11.06 -2.98
N VAL A 160 10.37 -12.08 -2.97
CA VAL A 160 10.47 -13.12 -1.95
C VAL A 160 11.64 -14.01 -2.38
N PRO A 161 12.70 -14.12 -1.55
CA PRO A 161 13.77 -15.06 -1.81
C PRO A 161 13.22 -16.48 -1.97
N SER A 162 13.94 -17.33 -2.68
CA SER A 162 13.55 -18.73 -2.81
C SER A 162 13.32 -19.37 -1.45
N LEU A 163 12.44 -20.39 -1.37
CA LEU A 163 12.23 -21.15 -0.14
C LEU A 163 13.56 -21.64 0.45
N GLN A 164 14.51 -22.02 -0.42
CA GLN A 164 15.86 -22.41 -0.04
C GLN A 164 16.61 -21.29 0.71
N THR A 165 16.48 -20.05 0.27
CA THR A 165 17.08 -18.87 0.92
C THR A 165 16.39 -18.53 2.25
N LEU A 166 15.06 -18.63 2.29
CA LEU A 166 14.30 -18.45 3.53
C LEU A 166 14.66 -19.51 4.58
N CYS A 167 14.75 -20.78 4.17
CA CYS A 167 15.23 -21.87 5.02
C CYS A 167 16.66 -21.61 5.51
N LYS A 168 17.58 -21.22 4.62
CA LYS A 168 18.96 -20.86 4.98
C LYS A 168 19.00 -19.78 6.08
N TRP A 169 18.26 -18.69 5.92
CA TRP A 169 18.22 -17.62 6.93
C TRP A 169 17.62 -18.08 8.26
N LYS A 170 16.52 -18.84 8.22
CA LYS A 170 15.90 -19.36 9.45
C LYS A 170 16.86 -20.26 10.23
N LEU A 171 17.60 -21.13 9.52
CA LEU A 171 18.56 -22.04 10.13
C LEU A 171 19.75 -21.27 10.72
N ARG A 172 20.33 -20.30 9.99
CA ARG A 172 21.43 -19.45 10.49
C ARG A 172 21.07 -18.63 11.72
N ASN A 173 19.83 -18.13 11.80
CA ASN A 173 19.38 -17.32 12.93
C ASN A 173 18.98 -18.15 14.15
N SER A 174 18.70 -19.45 13.98
CA SER A 174 18.18 -20.30 15.06
C SER A 174 19.22 -21.30 15.59
N VAL A 175 20.30 -21.56 14.84
CA VAL A 175 21.25 -22.65 15.12
C VAL A 175 22.68 -22.18 14.87
N SER A 176 23.61 -22.53 15.77
CA SER A 176 25.03 -22.19 15.61
C SER A 176 25.70 -23.00 14.49
N ALA A 177 26.73 -22.42 13.86
CA ALA A 177 27.45 -23.02 12.73
C ALA A 177 28.05 -24.41 13.05
N GLU A 178 28.42 -24.66 14.30
CA GLU A 178 28.98 -25.94 14.75
C GLU A 178 27.95 -27.07 14.72
N ILE A 179 26.71 -26.77 15.13
CA ILE A 179 25.61 -27.75 15.11
C ILE A 179 25.22 -28.08 13.67
N ILE A 180 25.24 -27.08 12.78
CA ILE A 180 24.92 -27.26 11.35
C ILE A 180 25.91 -28.22 10.68
N ARG A 181 27.19 -28.20 11.08
CA ARG A 181 28.22 -29.13 10.56
C ARG A 181 28.05 -30.57 11.05
N GLN A 182 27.32 -30.79 12.13
CA GLN A 182 27.06 -32.10 12.70
C GLN A 182 25.78 -32.75 12.13
N TRP A 183 25.03 -32.05 11.30
CA TRP A 183 23.81 -32.58 10.72
C TRP A 183 24.08 -33.68 9.70
N PRO A 184 23.15 -34.65 9.56
CA PRO A 184 23.20 -35.67 8.52
C PRO A 184 22.78 -35.09 7.15
N LEU A 185 23.33 -33.93 6.79
CA LEU A 185 23.12 -33.27 5.50
C LEU A 185 24.38 -33.41 4.63
N PRO A 186 24.24 -33.49 3.30
CA PRO A 186 25.38 -33.42 2.38
C PRO A 186 26.20 -32.14 2.58
N SER A 187 27.52 -32.23 2.42
CA SER A 187 28.46 -31.10 2.63
C SER A 187 28.10 -29.85 1.82
N PHE A 188 27.65 -30.01 0.57
CA PHE A 188 27.25 -28.87 -0.26
C PHE A 188 26.06 -28.08 0.30
N ILE A 189 25.15 -28.73 1.04
CA ILE A 189 24.02 -28.04 1.69
C ILE A 189 24.51 -27.31 2.94
N GLN A 190 25.41 -27.92 3.71
CA GLN A 190 26.02 -27.30 4.87
C GLN A 190 26.80 -26.04 4.46
N ASP A 191 27.61 -26.12 3.41
CA ASP A 191 28.35 -24.99 2.85
C ASP A 191 27.43 -23.92 2.28
N TYR A 192 26.33 -24.31 1.61
CA TYR A 192 25.31 -23.36 1.16
C TYR A 192 24.68 -22.58 2.33
N ILE A 193 24.32 -23.26 3.42
CA ILE A 193 23.75 -22.61 4.62
C ILE A 193 24.79 -21.66 5.25
N LEU A 194 26.06 -22.05 5.30
CA LEU A 194 27.15 -21.29 5.90
C LEU A 194 27.71 -20.17 4.99
N SER A 195 27.46 -20.21 3.68
CA SER A 195 27.91 -19.18 2.72
C SER A 195 27.22 -17.83 2.95
N ASP A 196 27.94 -16.73 2.73
CA ASP A 196 27.42 -15.35 2.87
C ASP A 196 26.71 -14.81 1.63
N SER A 197 26.50 -15.63 0.59
CA SER A 197 25.81 -15.22 -0.63
C SER A 197 24.36 -14.85 -0.33
N ASN A 198 24.10 -13.54 -0.28
CA ASN A 198 22.79 -12.91 -0.30
C ASN A 198 22.48 -12.59 -1.77
N GLU A 199 22.00 -13.58 -2.52
CA GLU A 199 21.38 -13.29 -3.81
C GLU A 199 19.99 -12.68 -3.55
N ILE A 200 19.83 -11.43 -4.00
CA ILE A 200 18.55 -10.76 -4.25
C ILE A 200 18.39 -10.67 -5.77
#